data_AF-A0A956UQ06-F1
#
_entry.id   AF-A0A956UQ06-F1
#
_cell.length_a   1.000
_cell.length_b   1.000
_cell.length_c   1.000
_cell.angle_alpha   90.00
_cell.angle_beta   90.00
_cell.angle_gamma   90.00
#
_symmetry.space_group_name_H-M   'P 1'
#
loop_
_entity.id
_entity.type
_entity.pdbx_description
1 polymer ?
#
loop_
_entity_poly.entity_id
_entity_poly.type
_entity_poly.pdbx_seq_one_letter_code
_entity_poly.pdbx_strand_id
1 'polypeptide(L)'
;HRQVAQAEGTFPVVYFAFDLLHLDGFDLRGATLEDRRVLLRQVLLPSASVSPVEVIEADPQTAFQVAVELGFEGLVAKRRGSPYRSGRRSDSWLKLKHRESDEFVVGGFTVGEGGRESTFGGLLLGTPRDDGMLEFRGRVGSGFDDRRLGMLRSELESLVSDVSPFAGEIPDAAKTVFV
;
A
#
# COMPACT_ATOMS: atom_id res chain seq x y z
N HIS A 1 -3.21 -18.72 9.69
CA HIS A 1 -2.79 -20.10 9.39
C HIS A 1 -3.62 -20.76 8.28
N ARG A 2 -4.95 -20.79 8.34
CA ARG A 2 -5.79 -21.57 7.39
C ARG A 2 -5.79 -21.08 5.92
N GLN A 3 -5.45 -19.82 5.65
CA GLN A 3 -5.41 -19.26 4.28
C GLN A 3 -4.07 -19.46 3.56
N VAL A 4 -2.95 -19.69 4.27
CA VAL A 4 -1.63 -19.87 3.64
C VAL A 4 -1.50 -21.28 3.07
N ALA A 5 -1.98 -22.30 3.81
CA ALA A 5 -1.96 -23.70 3.37
C ALA A 5 -2.76 -23.97 2.08
N GLN A 6 -3.69 -23.08 1.72
CA GLN A 6 -4.54 -23.25 0.51
C GLN A 6 -3.86 -22.71 -0.76
N ALA A 7 -2.79 -21.91 -0.64
CA ALA A 7 -2.06 -21.32 -1.77
C ALA A 7 -0.82 -22.13 -2.20
N GLU A 8 -0.37 -23.09 -1.39
CA GLU A 8 0.87 -23.86 -1.58
C GLU A 8 0.85 -24.78 -2.81
N GLY A 9 -0.33 -25.05 -3.39
CA GLY A 9 -0.45 -25.91 -4.57
C GLY A 9 -0.18 -25.24 -5.92
N THR A 10 -0.06 -23.91 -5.98
CA THR A 10 -0.01 -23.19 -7.28
C THR A 10 1.01 -22.04 -7.32
N PHE A 11 1.31 -21.42 -6.17
CA PHE A 11 2.34 -20.38 -6.09
C PHE A 11 3.24 -20.64 -4.88
N PRO A 12 4.58 -20.61 -5.02
CA PRO A 12 5.47 -20.74 -3.88
C PRO A 12 5.24 -19.56 -2.91
N VAL A 13 4.93 -19.86 -1.66
CA VAL A 13 4.74 -18.87 -0.59
C VAL A 13 5.89 -18.98 0.40
N VAL A 14 6.47 -17.83 0.77
CA VAL A 14 7.49 -17.73 1.82
C VAL A 14 6.97 -16.90 2.97
N TYR A 15 7.05 -17.43 4.19
CA TYR A 15 6.72 -16.72 5.42
C TYR A 15 7.93 -15.92 5.91
N PHE A 16 7.86 -14.59 5.83
CA PHE A 16 8.90 -13.70 6.37
C PHE A 16 8.59 -13.30 7.83
N ALA A 17 9.27 -13.93 8.79
CA ALA A 17 9.09 -13.67 10.21
C ALA A 17 9.87 -12.42 10.65
N PHE A 18 9.19 -11.44 11.26
CA PHE A 18 9.79 -10.14 11.60
C PHE A 18 9.90 -9.85 13.11
N ASP A 19 9.37 -10.74 13.96
CA ASP A 19 9.40 -10.63 15.42
C ASP A 19 9.15 -12.02 16.06
N LEU A 20 9.52 -12.19 17.32
CA LEU A 20 9.23 -13.38 18.13
C LEU A 20 8.52 -12.95 19.41
N LEU A 21 7.25 -13.33 19.54
CA LEU A 21 6.40 -12.86 20.64
C LEU A 21 6.26 -13.89 21.77
N HIS A 22 6.56 -15.16 21.48
CA HIS A 22 6.46 -16.26 22.43
C HIS A 22 7.49 -17.33 22.06
N LEU A 23 8.11 -17.93 23.07
CA LEU A 23 9.04 -19.04 22.90
C LEU A 23 8.95 -19.95 24.12
N ASP A 24 8.75 -21.25 23.92
CA ASP A 24 8.76 -22.29 24.97
C ASP A 24 7.94 -21.95 26.23
N GLY A 25 6.75 -21.37 26.05
CA GLY A 25 5.86 -21.00 27.15
C GLY A 25 6.14 -19.62 27.78
N PHE A 26 7.16 -18.89 27.31
CA PHE A 26 7.49 -17.55 27.79
C PHE A 26 6.97 -16.45 26.86
N ASP A 27 6.14 -15.54 27.40
CA ASP A 27 5.68 -14.34 26.68
C ASP A 27 6.81 -13.32 26.57
N LEU A 28 7.26 -13.06 25.34
CA LEU A 28 8.37 -12.16 25.05
C LEU A 28 7.90 -10.75 24.72
N ARG A 29 6.59 -10.45 24.71
CA ARG A 29 6.09 -9.12 24.32
C ARG A 29 6.61 -7.99 25.23
N GLY A 30 6.94 -8.30 26.47
CA GLY A 30 7.56 -7.36 27.42
C GLY A 30 9.06 -7.15 27.21
N ALA A 31 9.75 -8.07 26.51
CA ALA A 31 11.18 -7.99 26.25
C ALA A 31 11.51 -6.91 25.21
N THR A 32 12.78 -6.50 25.16
CA THR A 32 13.25 -5.49 24.20
C THR A 32 13.17 -6.03 22.76
N LEU A 33 13.10 -5.13 21.78
CA LEU A 33 13.11 -5.51 20.36
C LEU A 33 14.36 -6.31 20.00
N GLU A 34 15.49 -5.94 20.57
CA GLU A 34 16.80 -6.54 20.36
C GLU A 34 16.80 -7.99 20.84
N ASP A 35 16.36 -8.24 22.07
CA ASP A 35 16.31 -9.60 22.65
C ASP A 35 15.40 -10.51 21.81
N ARG A 36 14.22 -10.02 21.44
CA ARG A 36 13.27 -10.78 20.60
C ARG A 36 13.87 -11.10 19.23
N ARG A 37 14.64 -10.19 18.63
CA ARG A 37 15.32 -10.41 17.35
C ARG A 37 16.49 -11.37 17.44
N VAL A 38 17.26 -11.33 18.52
CA VAL A 38 18.34 -12.30 18.77
C VAL A 38 17.73 -13.69 18.89
N LEU A 39 16.70 -13.86 19.72
CA LEU A 39 16.02 -15.14 19.89
C LEU A 39 15.39 -15.62 18.57
N LEU A 40 14.71 -14.75 17.81
CA LEU A 40 14.14 -15.11 16.50
C LEU A 40 15.18 -15.74 15.58
N ARG A 41 16.37 -15.12 15.47
CA ARG A 41 17.45 -15.60 14.60
C ARG A 41 18.10 -16.89 15.09
N GLN A 42 18.06 -17.15 16.39
CA GLN A 42 18.56 -18.40 16.97
C GLN A 42 17.62 -19.58 16.72
N VAL A 43 16.31 -19.34 16.75
CA VAL A 43 15.31 -20.42 16.65
C VAL A 43 14.77 -20.64 15.25
N LEU A 44 14.92 -19.66 14.35
CA LEU A 44 14.38 -19.72 13.00
C LEU A 44 15.49 -19.58 11.95
N LEU A 45 15.86 -20.72 11.35
CA LEU A 45 16.78 -20.77 10.22
C LEU A 45 16.02 -20.56 8.89
N PRO A 46 16.58 -19.79 7.93
CA PRO A 46 15.99 -19.64 6.60
C PRO A 46 15.82 -20.98 5.87
N SER A 47 14.72 -21.10 5.13
CA SER A 47 14.36 -22.24 4.28
C SER A 47 13.51 -21.77 3.09
N ALA A 48 13.14 -22.70 2.21
CA ALA A 48 12.29 -22.40 1.05
C ALA A 48 10.90 -21.86 1.40
N SER A 49 10.40 -22.09 2.63
CA SER A 49 9.04 -21.71 3.04
C SER A 49 9.01 -20.69 4.17
N VAL A 50 10.12 -20.43 4.84
CA VAL A 50 10.20 -19.47 5.95
C VAL A 50 11.58 -18.83 6.05
N SER A 51 11.63 -17.54 6.31
CA SER A 51 12.86 -16.82 6.60
C SER A 51 12.63 -15.71 7.63
N PRO A 52 13.56 -15.47 8.58
CA PRO A 52 13.54 -14.22 9.33
C PRO A 52 13.79 -13.02 8.38
N VAL A 53 13.19 -11.87 8.70
CA VAL A 53 13.45 -10.61 8.01
C VAL A 53 14.83 -10.08 8.43
N GLU A 54 15.65 -9.74 7.45
CA GLU A 54 16.96 -9.11 7.69
C GLU A 54 16.81 -7.66 8.17
N VAL A 55 17.78 -7.23 8.97
CA VAL A 55 17.87 -5.85 9.46
C VAL A 55 18.93 -5.14 8.65
N ILE A 56 18.56 -4.04 8.01
CA ILE A 56 19.52 -3.16 7.36
C ILE A 56 20.20 -2.33 8.46
N GLU A 57 21.45 -2.66 8.77
CA GLU A 57 22.28 -1.90 9.71
C GLU A 57 22.98 -0.75 8.96
N ALA A 58 22.23 0.31 8.72
CA ALA A 58 22.74 1.56 8.15
C ALA A 58 22.06 2.75 8.84
N ASP A 59 22.51 3.97 8.53
CA ASP A 59 21.73 5.15 8.89
C ASP A 59 20.35 5.11 8.19
N PRO A 60 19.33 5.79 8.74
CA PRO A 60 17.95 5.66 8.24
C PRO A 60 17.76 6.05 6.77
N GLN A 61 18.55 7.00 6.25
CA GLN A 61 18.41 7.48 4.88
C GLN A 61 18.99 6.44 3.91
N THR A 62 20.18 5.94 4.20
CA THR A 62 20.80 4.85 3.43
C THR A 62 19.94 3.59 3.47
N ALA A 63 19.43 3.21 4.65
CA ALA A 63 18.57 2.04 4.78
C ALA A 63 17.27 2.16 3.96
N PHE A 64 16.70 3.36 3.90
CA PHE A 64 15.54 3.64 3.06
C PHE A 64 15.87 3.55 1.58
N GLN A 65 16.95 4.19 1.14
CA GLN A 65 17.37 4.18 -0.25
C GLN A 65 17.67 2.76 -0.75
N VAL A 66 18.40 1.97 0.04
CA VAL A 66 18.67 0.55 -0.27
C VAL A 66 17.37 -0.25 -0.37
N ALA A 67 16.41 -0.03 0.53
CA ALA A 67 15.13 -0.73 0.45
C ALA A 67 14.37 -0.41 -0.86
N VAL A 68 14.40 0.86 -1.30
CA VAL A 68 13.81 1.28 -2.57
C VAL A 68 14.53 0.67 -3.77
N GLU A 69 15.86 0.68 -3.78
CA GLU A 69 16.69 0.10 -4.85
C GLU A 69 16.50 -1.42 -4.99
N LEU A 70 16.21 -2.10 -3.88
CA LEU A 70 15.85 -3.53 -3.87
C LEU A 70 14.38 -3.79 -4.28
N GLY A 71 13.63 -2.75 -4.66
CA GLY A 71 12.23 -2.86 -5.11
C GLY A 71 11.22 -3.04 -3.99
N PHE A 72 11.58 -2.78 -2.72
CA PHE A 72 10.62 -2.82 -1.62
C PHE A 72 9.76 -1.54 -1.60
N GLU A 73 8.50 -1.67 -1.13
CA GLU A 73 7.59 -0.53 -0.89
C GLU A 73 8.19 0.53 0.06
N GLY A 74 9.18 0.14 0.86
CA GLY A 74 9.87 0.97 1.83
C GLY A 74 10.33 0.12 3.01
N LEU A 75 10.36 0.71 4.22
CA LEU A 75 10.83 0.03 5.42
C LEU A 75 9.94 0.28 6.64
N VAL A 76 10.09 -0.60 7.63
CA VAL A 76 9.50 -0.41 8.96
C VAL A 76 10.61 -0.15 9.96
N ALA A 77 10.74 1.10 10.39
CA ALA A 77 11.65 1.48 11.45
C ALA A 77 11.03 1.12 12.81
N LYS A 78 11.72 0.30 13.60
CA LYS A 78 11.29 -0.11 14.94
C LYS A 78 12.24 0.48 15.98
N ARG A 79 11.67 1.14 17.01
CA ARG A 79 12.42 1.79 18.09
C ARG A 79 13.18 0.74 18.92
N ARG A 80 14.48 0.97 19.09
CA ARG A 80 15.35 0.21 20.00
C ARG A 80 14.81 0.19 21.43
N GLY A 81 14.94 -0.93 22.13
CA GLY A 81 14.43 -1.13 23.49
C GLY A 81 12.90 -1.23 23.60
N SER A 82 12.13 -1.10 22.52
CA SER A 82 10.67 -1.06 22.61
C SER A 82 10.05 -2.45 22.86
N PRO A 83 9.08 -2.57 23.78
CA PRO A 83 8.28 -3.78 23.92
C PRO A 83 7.28 -3.91 22.78
N TYR A 84 6.76 -5.11 22.56
CA TYR A 84 5.67 -5.33 21.63
C TYR A 84 4.32 -4.97 22.28
N ARG A 85 3.49 -4.17 21.59
CA ARG A 85 2.17 -3.75 22.09
C ARG A 85 1.06 -4.30 21.20
N SER A 86 0.50 -5.45 21.59
CA SER A 86 -0.59 -6.11 20.85
C SER A 86 -1.81 -5.20 20.68
N GLY A 87 -2.33 -5.10 19.45
CA GLY A 87 -3.57 -4.36 19.15
C GLY A 87 -3.48 -2.84 19.32
N ARG A 88 -2.29 -2.28 19.55
CA ARG A 88 -2.09 -0.84 19.74
C ARG A 88 -1.21 -0.28 18.64
N ARG A 89 -1.67 0.79 18.00
CA ARG A 89 -0.80 1.64 17.18
C ARG A 89 0.11 2.42 18.13
N SER A 90 1.42 2.23 18.01
CA SER A 90 2.43 2.97 18.77
C SER A 90 3.34 3.74 17.83
N ASP A 91 3.99 4.76 18.37
CA ASP A 91 5.05 5.53 17.72
C ASP A 91 6.38 4.75 17.63
N SER A 92 6.44 3.55 18.21
CA SER A 92 7.63 2.73 18.23
C SER A 92 7.86 2.01 16.91
N TRP A 93 6.86 1.97 16.03
CA TRP A 93 6.95 1.38 14.68
C TRP A 93 6.51 2.43 13.66
N LEU A 94 7.43 2.85 12.81
CA LEU A 94 7.18 3.83 11.76
C LEU A 94 7.32 3.15 10.39
N LYS A 95 6.22 3.14 9.62
CA LYS A 95 6.26 2.70 8.23
C LYS A 95 6.69 3.88 7.36
N LEU A 96 7.88 3.78 6.78
CA LEU A 96 8.39 4.69 5.76
C LEU A 96 8.10 4.04 4.41
N LYS A 97 7.32 4.72 3.56
CA LYS A 97 6.98 4.22 2.23
C LYS A 97 7.66 5.06 1.18
N HIS A 98 8.23 4.42 0.18
CA HIS A 98 8.51 5.08 -1.08
C HIS A 98 7.18 5.44 -1.73
N ARG A 99 7.11 6.66 -2.26
CA ARG A 99 5.95 7.15 -2.99
C ARG A 99 6.47 7.70 -4.29
N GLU A 100 6.11 7.04 -5.37
CA GLU A 100 6.24 7.59 -6.69
C GLU A 100 5.06 8.54 -6.92
N SER A 101 5.33 9.62 -7.62
CA SER A 101 4.34 10.60 -8.02
C SER A 101 4.55 10.91 -9.49
N ASP A 102 3.45 10.97 -10.21
CA ASP A 102 3.44 11.31 -11.62
C ASP A 102 2.19 12.16 -11.91
N GLU A 103 2.18 12.81 -13.06
CA GLU A 103 1.08 13.66 -13.52
C GLU A 103 0.16 12.87 -14.45
N PHE A 104 -1.14 12.99 -14.20
CA PHE A 104 -2.16 12.30 -14.98
C PHE A 104 -3.29 13.27 -15.34
N VAL A 105 -3.89 13.04 -16.50
CA VAL A 105 -5.10 13.74 -16.93
C VAL A 105 -6.31 13.00 -16.38
N VAL A 106 -7.27 13.75 -15.83
CA VAL A 106 -8.57 13.20 -15.45
C VAL A 106 -9.43 13.10 -16.70
N GLY A 107 -9.82 11.87 -17.06
CA GLY A 107 -10.72 11.62 -18.20
C GLY A 107 -12.12 11.18 -17.79
N GLY A 108 -12.39 11.13 -16.48
CA GLY A 108 -13.71 10.78 -15.97
C GLY A 108 -13.72 10.59 -14.47
N PHE A 109 -14.91 10.37 -13.92
CA PHE A 109 -15.09 10.02 -12.52
C PHE A 109 -16.24 9.04 -12.34
N THR A 110 -16.15 8.22 -11.29
CA THR A 110 -17.26 7.34 -10.87
C THR A 110 -18.20 8.08 -9.93
N VAL A 111 -19.50 7.79 -9.99
CA VAL A 111 -20.49 8.32 -9.03
C VAL A 111 -20.19 7.78 -7.63
N GLY A 112 -20.29 8.64 -6.61
CA GLY A 112 -20.12 8.20 -5.22
C GLY A 112 -21.27 7.32 -4.74
N GLU A 113 -20.98 6.40 -3.83
CA GLU A 113 -21.98 5.51 -3.21
C GLU A 113 -22.06 5.78 -1.69
N GLY A 114 -23.25 5.63 -1.10
CA GLY A 114 -23.50 5.82 0.34
C GLY A 114 -23.21 7.26 0.82
N GLY A 115 -22.43 7.41 1.89
CA GLY A 115 -22.09 8.73 2.47
C GLY A 115 -21.30 9.68 1.55
N ARG A 116 -20.96 9.25 0.33
CA ARG A 116 -20.30 10.03 -0.72
C ARG A 116 -21.18 10.25 -1.96
N GLU A 117 -22.48 9.97 -1.89
CA GLU A 117 -23.42 10.13 -3.01
C GLU A 117 -23.42 11.55 -3.61
N SER A 118 -23.18 12.58 -2.78
CA SER A 118 -23.07 13.98 -3.24
C SER A 118 -21.70 14.35 -3.81
N THR A 119 -20.76 13.41 -3.93
CA THR A 119 -19.42 13.63 -4.48
C THR A 119 -19.09 12.60 -5.59
N PHE A 120 -17.82 12.22 -5.75
CA PHE A 120 -17.41 11.17 -6.68
C PHE A 120 -16.77 9.99 -5.93
N GLY A 121 -16.92 8.79 -6.47
CA GLY A 121 -16.34 7.55 -5.93
C GLY A 121 -14.85 7.37 -6.26
N GLY A 122 -14.37 8.01 -7.33
CA GLY A 122 -12.97 8.09 -7.70
C GLY A 122 -12.77 8.65 -9.11
N LEU A 123 -11.62 9.27 -9.34
CA LEU A 123 -11.20 9.81 -10.63
C LEU A 123 -10.56 8.71 -11.47
N LEU A 124 -10.87 8.70 -12.76
CA LEU A 124 -10.20 7.87 -13.76
C LEU A 124 -9.08 8.71 -14.38
N LEU A 125 -7.88 8.14 -14.35
CA LEU A 125 -6.65 8.81 -14.74
C LEU A 125 -6.09 8.21 -16.01
N GLY A 126 -5.50 9.05 -16.87
CA GLY A 126 -4.77 8.59 -18.04
C GLY A 126 -3.62 9.49 -18.44
N THR A 127 -2.76 8.98 -19.31
CA THR A 127 -1.66 9.70 -19.93
C THR A 127 -2.00 10.02 -21.39
N PRO A 128 -1.71 11.23 -21.89
CA PRO A 128 -1.96 11.57 -23.29
C PRO A 128 -1.22 10.65 -24.27
N ARG A 129 -1.89 10.31 -25.37
CA ARG A 129 -1.33 9.61 -26.52
C ARG A 129 -1.20 10.57 -27.71
N ASP A 130 -0.39 10.17 -28.71
CA ASP A 130 -0.20 10.95 -29.94
C ASP A 130 -1.49 11.10 -30.78
N ASP A 131 -2.45 10.18 -30.62
CA ASP A 131 -3.76 10.22 -31.28
C ASP A 131 -4.78 11.15 -30.58
N GLY A 132 -4.36 11.85 -29.51
CA GLY A 132 -5.21 12.75 -28.73
C GLY A 132 -6.10 12.05 -27.69
N MET A 133 -6.05 10.72 -27.60
CA MET A 133 -6.78 9.95 -26.59
C MET A 133 -5.93 9.76 -25.32
N LEU A 134 -6.57 9.34 -24.23
CA LEU A 134 -5.90 8.98 -22.98
C LEU A 134 -5.65 7.47 -22.91
N GLU A 135 -4.42 7.08 -22.60
CA GLU A 135 -4.14 5.73 -22.14
C GLU A 135 -4.51 5.61 -20.67
N PHE A 136 -5.42 4.69 -20.32
CA PHE A 136 -5.89 4.52 -18.95
C PHE A 136 -4.77 4.04 -18.01
N ARG A 137 -4.57 4.74 -16.89
CA ARG A 137 -3.52 4.46 -15.89
C ARG A 137 -4.06 4.06 -14.51
N GLY A 138 -5.38 4.11 -14.31
CA GLY A 138 -6.02 3.61 -13.11
C GLY A 138 -7.05 4.56 -12.53
N ARG A 139 -7.48 4.25 -11.31
CA ARG A 139 -8.49 5.01 -10.56
C ARG A 139 -7.97 5.43 -9.19
N VAL A 140 -8.27 6.66 -8.79
CA VAL A 140 -7.94 7.19 -7.46
C VAL A 140 -9.20 7.65 -6.70
N GLY A 141 -9.44 7.09 -5.52
CA GLY A 141 -10.63 7.39 -4.68
C GLY A 141 -10.31 7.88 -3.26
N SER A 142 -9.04 8.13 -2.97
CA SER A 142 -8.54 8.52 -1.65
C SER A 142 -7.52 9.65 -1.75
N GLY A 143 -7.32 10.41 -0.67
CA GLY A 143 -6.39 11.56 -0.63
C GLY A 143 -7.06 12.93 -0.74
N PHE A 144 -8.39 12.93 -0.86
CA PHE A 144 -9.22 14.13 -0.87
C PHE A 144 -9.91 14.31 0.48
N ASP A 145 -9.91 15.54 0.99
CA ASP A 145 -10.81 15.95 2.07
C ASP A 145 -12.19 16.31 1.48
N ASP A 146 -13.23 16.40 2.32
CA ASP A 146 -14.60 16.64 1.87
C ASP A 146 -14.74 17.94 1.07
N ARG A 147 -13.95 18.96 1.43
CA ARG A 147 -13.90 20.24 0.72
C ARG A 147 -13.36 20.07 -0.70
N ARG A 148 -12.22 19.38 -0.87
CA ARG A 148 -11.62 19.10 -2.19
C ARG A 148 -12.53 18.23 -3.05
N LEU A 149 -13.22 17.26 -2.45
CA LEU A 149 -14.19 16.43 -3.17
C LEU A 149 -15.30 17.28 -3.80
N GLY A 150 -15.89 18.21 -3.04
CA GLY A 150 -16.93 19.10 -3.54
C GLY A 150 -16.45 20.06 -4.63
N MET A 151 -15.26 20.65 -4.46
CA MET A 151 -14.67 21.54 -5.47
C MET A 151 -14.39 20.82 -6.78
N LEU A 152 -13.69 19.69 -6.73
CA LEU A 152 -13.37 18.89 -7.91
C LEU A 152 -14.64 18.38 -8.59
N ARG A 153 -15.65 17.98 -7.81
CA ARG A 153 -16.94 17.57 -8.38
C ARG A 153 -17.57 18.67 -9.24
N SER A 154 -17.62 19.90 -8.73
CA SER A 154 -18.20 21.02 -9.46
C SER A 154 -17.41 21.38 -10.73
N GLU A 155 -16.09 21.26 -10.70
CA GLU A 155 -15.24 21.51 -11.86
C GLU A 155 -15.46 20.45 -12.94
N LEU A 156 -15.48 19.18 -12.54
CA LEU A 156 -15.69 18.05 -13.45
C LEU A 156 -17.09 18.05 -14.07
N GLU A 157 -18.12 18.47 -13.33
CA GLU A 157 -19.48 18.60 -13.87
C GLU A 157 -19.57 19.56 -15.06
N SER A 158 -18.73 20.60 -15.09
CA SER A 158 -18.69 21.56 -16.21
C SER A 158 -18.01 21.03 -17.47
N LEU A 159 -17.31 19.90 -17.36
CA LEU A 159 -16.52 19.29 -18.42
C LEU A 159 -17.16 18.00 -18.97
N VAL A 160 -18.34 17.63 -18.50
CA VAL A 160 -18.97 16.35 -18.83
C VAL A 160 -19.14 16.17 -20.34
N SER A 161 -18.74 15.00 -20.80
CA SER A 161 -18.82 14.57 -22.21
C SER A 161 -19.52 13.22 -22.31
N ASP A 162 -20.28 13.03 -23.39
CA ASP A 162 -20.87 11.72 -23.74
C ASP A 162 -19.83 10.78 -24.39
N VAL A 163 -18.67 11.31 -24.78
CA VAL A 163 -17.60 10.58 -25.45
C VAL A 163 -16.48 10.30 -24.47
N SER A 164 -16.10 9.02 -24.35
CA SER A 164 -14.92 8.61 -23.57
C SER A 164 -13.64 9.20 -24.17
N PRO A 165 -12.79 9.87 -23.37
CA PRO A 165 -11.48 10.32 -23.83
C PRO A 165 -10.45 9.17 -23.82
N PHE A 166 -10.79 7.99 -23.30
CA PHE A 166 -9.85 6.87 -23.19
C PHE A 166 -9.75 6.05 -24.46
N ALA A 167 -8.52 5.65 -24.80
CA ALA A 167 -8.26 4.68 -25.85
C ALA A 167 -8.66 3.28 -25.37
N GLY A 168 -9.72 2.73 -25.95
CA GLY A 168 -10.22 1.39 -25.65
C GLY A 168 -11.21 1.33 -24.49
N GLU A 169 -11.50 0.12 -24.04
CA GLU A 169 -12.43 -0.12 -22.93
C GLU A 169 -11.75 0.12 -21.58
N ILE A 170 -12.54 0.59 -20.61
CA ILE A 170 -12.10 0.82 -19.23
C ILE A 170 -12.99 0.05 -18.26
N PRO A 171 -12.48 -0.32 -17.07
CA PRO A 171 -13.29 -0.93 -16.02
C PRO A 171 -14.45 -0.02 -15.58
N ASP A 172 -15.60 -0.61 -15.29
CA ASP A 172 -16.79 0.10 -14.77
C ASP A 172 -17.25 1.31 -15.60
N ALA A 173 -17.07 1.26 -16.93
CA ALA A 173 -17.50 2.33 -17.84
C ALA A 173 -18.97 2.75 -17.63
N ALA A 174 -19.86 1.79 -17.32
CA ALA A 174 -21.28 2.04 -17.06
C ALA A 174 -21.55 2.90 -15.80
N LYS A 175 -20.59 3.02 -14.89
CA LYS A 175 -20.68 3.84 -13.67
C LYS A 175 -19.84 5.12 -13.75
N THR A 176 -19.27 5.40 -14.93
CA THR A 176 -18.33 6.49 -15.16
C THR A 176 -19.02 7.61 -15.91
N VAL A 177 -18.79 8.84 -15.44
CA VAL A 177 -19.09 10.07 -16.17
C VAL A 177 -17.79 10.57 -16.78
N PHE A 178 -17.75 10.74 -18.09
CA PHE A 178 -16.56 11.20 -18.82
C PHE A 178 -16.45 12.71 -18.80
N VAL A 179 -15.22 13.21 -18.82
CA VAL A 179 -14.87 14.63 -18.89
C VAL A 179 -13.71 14.87 -19.86
#